data_AF-A0A7S2NGG2-F1
#
_entry.id   AF-A0A7S2NGG2-F1
#
_cell.length_a   1.000
_cell.length_b   1.000
_cell.length_c   1.000
_cell.angle_alpha   90.00
_cell.angle_beta   90.00
_cell.angle_gamma   90.00
#
_symmetry.space_group_name_H-M   'P 1'
#
loop_
_entity.id
_entity.type
_entity.pdbx_description
1 polymer ?
#
loop_
_entity_poly.entity_id
_entity_poly.type
_entity_poly.pdbx_seq_one_letter_code
_entity_poly.pdbx_strand_id
1 'polypeptide(L)'
;EPHELGPFMRRVQAIQEQGVEVLDSTEVQIASACMIMLNAVVIGLETDIEWIGWNWVENLFLILFTTELAVRMLIITPKSYFACQDNPELVWNLFDFTIVSMGLVDFCATVLAPNGTSPGGFATVFRIIRLCRILRMFRIIRFLKQLYLLAYGFVEAAL
;
A
#
# COMPACT_ATOMS: atom_id res chain seq x y z
N GLU A 1 -32.15 -12.88 -3.97
CA GLU A 1 -32.77 -11.60 -4.36
C GLU A 1 -32.05 -10.45 -3.65
N PRO A 2 -31.71 -9.34 -4.31
CA PRO A 2 -30.92 -8.23 -3.74
C PRO A 2 -31.79 -7.10 -3.15
N HIS A 3 -33.00 -7.42 -2.69
CA HIS A 3 -33.81 -6.56 -1.82
C HIS A 3 -33.43 -6.96 -0.39
N GLU A 4 -32.61 -6.26 0.39
CA GLU A 4 -32.91 -4.98 1.03
C GLU A 4 -31.61 -4.25 1.46
N LEU A 5 -30.85 -3.67 0.53
CA LEU A 5 -29.80 -2.71 0.92
C LEU A 5 -30.46 -1.40 1.33
N GLY A 6 -30.46 -1.10 2.63
CA GLY A 6 -30.96 0.15 3.19
C GLY A 6 -30.34 1.38 2.52
N PRO A 7 -31.00 2.55 2.57
CA PRO A 7 -30.58 3.76 1.85
C PRO A 7 -29.16 4.23 2.20
N PHE A 8 -28.68 3.90 3.40
CA PHE A 8 -27.28 4.11 3.81
C PHE A 8 -26.30 3.28 2.97
N MET A 9 -26.59 1.99 2.76
CA MET A 9 -25.69 1.09 2.04
C MET A 9 -25.61 1.42 0.55
N ARG A 10 -26.69 1.90 -0.05
CA ARG A 10 -26.67 2.39 -1.45
C ARG A 10 -25.74 3.60 -1.62
N ARG A 11 -25.71 4.51 -0.64
CA ARG A 11 -24.78 5.65 -0.64
C ARG A 11 -23.33 5.19 -0.49
N VAL A 12 -23.07 4.20 0.37
CA VAL A 12 -21.74 3.61 0.53
C VAL A 12 -21.30 2.96 -0.78
N GLN A 13 -22.14 2.12 -1.40
CA GLN A 13 -21.80 1.47 -2.67
C GLN A 13 -21.55 2.47 -3.81
N ALA A 14 -22.35 3.53 -3.92
CA ALA A 14 -22.15 4.56 -4.94
C ALA A 14 -20.82 5.31 -4.76
N ILE A 15 -20.47 5.70 -3.52
CA ILE A 15 -19.18 6.33 -3.21
C ILE A 15 -18.02 5.39 -3.52
N GLN A 16 -18.19 4.10 -3.26
CA GLN A 16 -17.17 3.10 -3.55
C GLN A 16 -16.97 2.87 -5.04
N GLU A 17 -18.04 2.80 -5.84
CA GLU A 17 -17.93 2.62 -7.28
C GLU A 17 -17.21 3.80 -7.93
N GLN A 18 -17.61 5.02 -7.57
CA GLN A 18 -16.91 6.24 -8.00
C GLN A 18 -15.45 6.25 -7.55
N GLY A 19 -15.18 5.85 -6.30
CA GLY A 19 -13.83 5.76 -5.78
C GLY A 19 -12.97 4.74 -6.53
N VAL A 20 -13.52 3.57 -6.85
CA VAL A 20 -12.82 2.52 -7.61
C VAL A 20 -12.51 3.00 -9.02
N GLU A 21 -13.45 3.66 -9.69
CA GLU A 21 -13.23 4.22 -11.04
C GLU A 21 -12.09 5.26 -11.04
N VAL A 22 -12.06 6.14 -10.04
CA VAL A 22 -10.96 7.10 -9.87
C VAL A 22 -9.63 6.40 -9.58
N LEU A 23 -9.64 5.36 -8.74
CA LEU A 23 -8.43 4.60 -8.37
C LEU A 23 -7.88 3.72 -9.50
N ASP A 24 -8.75 3.29 -10.42
CA ASP A 24 -8.41 2.50 -11.60
C ASP A 24 -8.04 3.37 -12.80
N SER A 25 -8.18 4.69 -12.67
CA SER A 25 -7.72 5.64 -13.69
C SER A 25 -6.22 5.47 -13.96
N THR A 26 -5.87 5.53 -15.25
CA THR A 26 -4.49 5.37 -15.72
C THR A 26 -3.55 6.40 -15.09
N GLU A 27 -4.05 7.60 -14.81
CA GLU A 27 -3.28 8.67 -14.17
C GLU A 27 -2.84 8.27 -12.76
N VAL A 28 -3.74 7.75 -11.94
CA VAL A 28 -3.44 7.32 -10.56
C VAL A 28 -2.53 6.09 -10.57
N GLN A 29 -2.76 5.15 -11.49
CA GLN A 29 -1.88 3.98 -11.62
C GLN A 29 -0.45 4.38 -12.01
N ILE A 30 -0.27 5.27 -13.00
CA ILE A 30 1.05 5.76 -13.41
C ILE A 30 1.70 6.55 -12.27
N ALA A 31 0.96 7.43 -11.59
CA ALA A 31 1.47 8.17 -10.44
C ALA A 31 2.00 7.24 -9.35
N SER A 32 1.25 6.20 -9.00
CA SER A 32 1.65 5.21 -7.99
C SER A 32 2.91 4.43 -8.42
N ALA A 33 3.01 4.05 -9.70
CA ALA A 33 4.17 3.35 -10.24
C ALA A 33 5.41 4.26 -10.26
N CYS A 34 5.27 5.51 -10.68
CA CYS A 34 6.34 6.50 -10.64
C CYS A 34 6.84 6.73 -9.20
N MET A 35 5.94 6.81 -8.22
CA MET A 35 6.33 6.96 -6.82
C MET A 35 7.10 5.75 -6.27
N ILE A 36 6.69 4.52 -6.64
CA ILE A 36 7.43 3.31 -6.28
C ILE A 36 8.84 3.32 -6.89
N MET A 37 8.95 3.68 -8.16
CA MET A 37 10.24 3.77 -8.86
C MET A 37 11.16 4.83 -8.22
N LEU A 38 10.62 6.02 -7.92
CA LEU A 38 11.37 7.08 -7.24
C LEU A 38 11.82 6.64 -5.84
N ASN A 39 10.96 5.95 -5.08
CA ASN A 39 11.33 5.43 -3.77
C ASN A 39 12.46 4.38 -3.86
N ALA A 40 12.46 3.54 -4.88
CA ALA A 40 13.54 2.58 -5.13
C ALA A 40 14.88 3.27 -5.46
N VAL A 41 14.84 4.32 -6.28
CA VAL A 41 16.02 5.13 -6.58
C VAL A 41 16.56 5.80 -5.31
N VAL A 42 15.68 6.36 -4.47
CA VAL A 42 16.10 6.98 -3.20
C VAL A 42 16.79 5.98 -2.29
N ILE A 43 16.27 4.76 -2.15
CA ILE A 43 16.90 3.70 -1.35
C ILE A 43 18.25 3.27 -1.94
N GLY A 44 18.36 3.23 -3.28
CA GLY A 44 19.64 2.99 -3.95
C GLY A 44 20.67 4.07 -3.63
N LEU A 45 20.27 5.35 -3.71
CA LEU A 45 21.14 6.48 -3.40
C LEU A 45 21.51 6.59 -1.91
N GLU A 46 20.61 6.19 -1.01
CA GLU A 46 20.89 6.11 0.44
C GLU A 46 22.04 5.13 0.73
N THR A 47 22.21 4.09 -0.09
CA THR A 47 23.26 3.07 0.08
C THR A 47 24.65 3.63 -0.22
N ASP A 48 24.78 4.53 -1.20
CA ASP A 48 26.07 5.07 -1.65
C ASP A 48 26.43 6.40 -0.98
N ILE A 49 25.43 7.14 -0.45
CA ILE A 49 25.62 8.49 0.09
C ILE A 49 25.04 8.56 1.50
N GLU A 50 25.89 8.73 2.51
CA GLU A 50 25.43 8.98 3.88
C GLU A 50 25.01 10.45 4.06
N TRP A 51 23.71 10.72 4.03
CA TRP A 51 23.14 12.06 4.27
C TRP A 51 22.03 12.03 5.32
N ILE A 52 22.09 12.95 6.28
CA ILE A 52 21.12 12.99 7.39
C ILE A 52 19.70 13.36 6.94
N GLY A 53 19.58 14.01 5.77
CA GLY A 53 18.33 14.42 5.15
C GLY A 53 17.50 13.27 4.57
N TRP A 54 18.08 12.09 4.35
CA TRP A 54 17.35 10.94 3.81
C TRP A 54 16.13 10.58 4.65
N ASN A 55 16.25 10.61 5.98
CA ASN A 55 15.13 10.32 6.89
C ASN A 55 13.89 11.21 6.62
N TRP A 56 14.09 12.49 6.29
CA TRP A 56 13.00 13.41 6.00
C TRP A 56 12.33 13.09 4.66
N VAL A 57 13.14 12.82 3.64
CA VAL A 57 12.67 12.44 2.30
C VAL A 57 11.89 11.12 2.38
N GLU A 58 12.42 10.13 3.09
CA GLU A 58 11.78 8.84 3.29
C GLU A 58 10.48 8.95 4.06
N ASN A 59 10.44 9.74 5.14
CA ASN A 59 9.21 9.99 5.88
C ASN A 59 8.15 10.69 5.03
N LEU A 60 8.55 11.62 4.16
CA LEU A 60 7.64 12.28 3.23
C LEU A 60 7.04 11.28 2.23
N PHE A 61 7.88 10.47 1.57
CA PHE A 61 7.41 9.40 0.68
C PHE A 61 6.55 8.38 1.42
N LEU A 62 6.90 8.05 2.66
CA LEU A 62 6.14 7.14 3.50
C LEU A 62 4.74 7.67 3.76
N ILE A 63 4.61 8.94 4.14
CA ILE A 63 3.33 9.59 4.42
C ILE A 63 2.48 9.63 3.15
N LEU A 64 3.04 10.13 2.03
CA LEU A 64 2.32 10.22 0.75
C LEU A 64 1.77 8.85 0.32
N PHE A 65 2.62 7.83 0.36
CA PHE A 65 2.24 6.47 -0.03
C PHE A 65 1.27 5.81 0.96
N THR A 66 1.47 6.02 2.27
CA THR A 66 0.56 5.54 3.31
C THR A 66 -0.82 6.17 3.14
N THR A 67 -0.90 7.48 2.86
CA THR A 67 -2.18 8.18 2.67
C THR A 67 -2.88 7.72 1.39
N GLU A 68 -2.18 7.64 0.26
CA GLU A 68 -2.72 7.12 -1.00
C GLU A 68 -3.29 5.71 -0.81
N LEU A 69 -2.56 4.84 -0.13
CA LEU A 69 -3.02 3.49 0.14
C LEU A 69 -4.12 3.38 1.17
N ALA A 70 -4.10 4.19 2.20
CA ALA A 70 -5.19 4.24 3.17
C ALA A 70 -6.49 4.63 2.45
N VAL A 71 -6.45 5.61 1.55
CA VAL A 71 -7.60 5.99 0.72
C VAL A 71 -8.03 4.82 -0.19
N ARG A 72 -7.08 4.19 -0.90
CA ARG A 72 -7.35 3.03 -1.76
C ARG A 72 -8.00 1.89 -0.97
N MET A 73 -7.52 1.62 0.23
CA MET A 73 -8.05 0.60 1.12
C MET A 73 -9.43 0.94 1.66
N LEU A 74 -9.66 2.17 2.13
CA LEU A 74 -10.97 2.58 2.64
C LEU A 74 -12.07 2.47 1.57
N ILE A 75 -11.71 2.70 0.30
CA ILE A 75 -12.63 2.55 -0.83
C ILE A 75 -12.88 1.06 -1.15
N ILE A 76 -11.85 0.20 -1.12
CA ILE A 76 -11.95 -1.22 -1.52
C ILE A 76 -12.48 -2.12 -0.38
N THR A 77 -12.12 -1.85 0.87
CA THR A 77 -12.39 -2.71 2.04
C THR A 77 -13.87 -3.06 2.23
N PRO A 78 -14.84 -2.13 2.12
CA PRO A 78 -16.24 -2.50 2.32
C PRO A 78 -16.77 -3.44 1.21
N LYS A 79 -16.26 -3.37 -0.02
CA LYS A 79 -16.66 -4.30 -1.11
C LYS A 79 -16.18 -5.72 -0.81
N SER A 80 -14.98 -5.86 -0.25
CA SER A 80 -14.35 -7.16 0.00
C SER A 80 -14.83 -7.82 1.30
N TYR A 81 -15.23 -7.04 2.32
CA TYR A 81 -15.80 -7.58 3.56
C TYR A 81 -17.17 -8.25 3.35
N PHE A 82 -17.97 -7.78 2.38
CA PHE A 82 -19.25 -8.40 2.01
C PHE A 82 -19.11 -9.58 1.04
N ALA A 83 -18.02 -9.66 0.27
CA ALA A 83 -17.67 -10.82 -0.55
C ALA A 83 -16.86 -11.83 0.29
N CYS A 84 -17.40 -12.20 1.45
CA CYS A 84 -16.81 -13.22 2.30
C CYS A 84 -16.92 -14.58 1.58
N GLN A 85 -15.86 -15.37 1.64
CA GLN A 85 -15.67 -16.72 1.06
C GLN A 85 -14.96 -16.71 -0.32
N ASP A 86 -13.67 -17.06 -0.32
CA ASP A 86 -12.84 -17.44 -1.50
C ASP A 86 -12.16 -16.38 -2.39
N ASN A 87 -12.02 -15.11 -1.97
CA ASN A 87 -11.23 -14.14 -2.73
C ASN A 87 -9.75 -14.04 -2.26
N PRO A 88 -8.76 -14.49 -3.05
CA PRO A 88 -7.33 -14.35 -2.72
C PRO A 88 -6.86 -12.88 -2.66
N GLU A 89 -7.66 -11.96 -3.20
CA GLU A 89 -7.48 -10.50 -3.11
C GLU A 89 -7.45 -9.99 -1.66
N LEU A 90 -8.20 -10.63 -0.75
CA LEU A 90 -8.27 -10.25 0.67
C LEU A 90 -6.93 -10.39 1.39
N VAL A 91 -6.17 -11.45 1.09
CA VAL A 91 -4.86 -11.70 1.71
C VAL A 91 -3.86 -10.60 1.32
N TRP A 92 -3.87 -10.19 0.04
CA TRP A 92 -3.02 -9.11 -0.44
C TRP A 92 -3.40 -7.76 0.16
N ASN A 93 -4.70 -7.50 0.32
CA ASN A 93 -5.17 -6.27 0.95
C ASN A 93 -4.84 -6.23 2.46
N LEU A 94 -4.96 -7.36 3.16
CA LEU A 94 -4.58 -7.46 4.58
C LEU A 94 -3.07 -7.32 4.78
N PHE A 95 -2.27 -7.90 3.90
CA PHE A 95 -0.82 -7.72 3.87
C PHE A 95 -0.48 -6.23 3.69
N ASP A 96 -1.15 -5.57 2.74
CA ASP A 96 -0.98 -4.13 2.51
C ASP A 96 -1.37 -3.28 3.73
N PHE A 97 -2.45 -3.64 4.43
CA PHE A 97 -2.85 -2.97 5.67
C PHE A 97 -1.82 -3.13 6.77
N THR A 98 -1.24 -4.33 6.89
CA THR A 98 -0.22 -4.63 7.89
C THR A 98 1.05 -3.80 7.64
N ILE A 99 1.48 -3.67 6.38
CA ILE A 99 2.63 -2.82 6.02
C ILE A 99 2.35 -1.34 6.31
N VAL A 100 1.14 -0.86 5.98
CA VAL A 100 0.77 0.55 6.20
C VAL A 100 0.71 0.88 7.70
N SER A 101 0.06 0.02 8.49
CA SER A 101 -0.06 0.19 9.94
C SER A 101 1.29 0.13 10.65
N MET A 102 2.19 -0.78 10.27
CA MET A 102 3.56 -0.81 10.81
C MET A 102 4.33 0.49 10.54
N GLY A 103 4.24 1.03 9.32
CA GLY A 103 4.90 2.31 8.99
C GLY A 103 4.30 3.51 9.73
N LEU A 104 2.99 3.50 9.99
CA LEU A 104 2.34 4.55 10.78
C LEU A 104 2.75 4.48 12.27
N VAL A 105 2.87 3.27 12.83
CA VAL A 105 3.36 3.07 14.20
C VAL A 105 4.80 3.55 14.35
N ASP A 106 5.67 3.30 13.36
CA ASP A 106 7.06 3.77 13.34
C ASP A 106 7.16 5.30 13.37
N PHE A 107 6.38 5.96 12.50
CA PHE A 107 6.30 7.42 12.44
C PHE A 107 5.78 8.01 13.75
N CYS A 108 4.68 7.47 14.29
CA CYS A 108 4.16 7.91 15.58
C CYS A 108 5.20 7.70 16.69
N ALA A 109 5.89 6.56 16.71
CA ALA A 109 6.83 6.26 17.77
C ALA A 109 8.12 7.11 17.69
N THR A 110 8.57 7.49 16.49
CA THR A 110 9.67 8.46 16.31
C THR A 110 9.28 9.89 16.68
N VAL A 111 8.03 10.30 16.43
CA VAL A 111 7.52 11.63 16.80
C VAL A 111 7.23 11.74 18.31
N LEU A 112 6.66 10.71 18.93
CA LEU A 112 6.28 10.73 20.35
C LEU A 112 7.45 10.47 21.31
N ALA A 113 8.53 9.81 20.89
CA ALA A 113 9.68 9.50 21.74
C ALA A 113 11.02 10.03 21.18
N PRO A 114 11.21 11.37 21.10
CA PRO A 114 12.47 11.96 20.62
C PRO A 114 13.65 11.77 21.59
N ASN A 115 13.39 11.49 22.88
CA ASN A 115 14.41 11.32 23.92
C ASN A 115 14.38 9.88 24.45
N GLY A 116 15.36 9.09 24.02
CA GLY A 116 15.41 7.65 24.22
C GLY A 116 15.31 7.17 25.66
N THR A 117 14.27 6.38 25.93
CA THR A 117 14.27 5.36 26.98
C THR A 117 13.57 4.12 26.46
N SER A 118 14.20 3.44 25.50
CA SER A 118 13.74 2.15 25.01
C SER A 118 14.75 1.08 25.44
N PRO A 119 14.37 0.10 26.28
CA PRO A 119 15.18 -1.09 26.52
C PRO A 119 15.54 -1.72 25.18
N GLY A 120 16.78 -2.22 25.01
CA GLY A 120 17.40 -2.57 23.72
C GLY A 120 16.61 -3.43 22.72
N GLY A 121 15.47 -4.01 23.11
CA GLY A 121 14.52 -4.67 22.20
C GLY A 121 13.78 -3.72 21.25
N PHE A 122 13.40 -2.50 21.68
CA PHE A 122 12.67 -1.58 20.80
C PHE A 122 13.54 -1.06 19.66
N ALA A 123 14.83 -0.80 19.89
CA ALA A 123 15.75 -0.36 18.84
C ALA A 123 15.84 -1.38 17.69
N THR A 124 15.81 -2.68 18.01
CA THR A 124 15.77 -3.76 17.01
C THR A 124 14.44 -3.78 16.26
N VAL A 125 13.32 -3.60 16.96
CA VAL A 125 11.98 -3.52 16.33
C VAL A 125 11.90 -2.32 15.37
N PHE A 126 12.37 -1.14 15.78
CA PHE A 126 12.46 0.05 14.92
C PHE A 126 13.31 -0.21 13.67
N ARG A 127 14.45 -0.92 13.79
CA ARG A 127 15.25 -1.32 12.62
C ARG A 127 14.48 -2.26 11.69
N ILE A 128 13.78 -3.25 12.24
CA ILE A 128 13.00 -4.20 11.45
C ILE A 128 11.84 -3.47 10.74
N ILE A 129 11.13 -2.57 11.40
CA ILE A 129 10.04 -1.80 10.78
C ILE A 129 10.57 -0.90 9.66
N ARG A 130 11.72 -0.25 9.87
CA ARG A 130 12.44 0.43 8.79
C ARG A 130 12.71 -0.50 7.62
N LEU A 131 13.21 -1.72 7.84
CA LEU A 131 13.46 -2.69 6.77
C LEU A 131 12.16 -3.18 6.10
N CYS A 132 11.07 -3.32 6.85
CA CYS A 132 9.76 -3.69 6.32
C CYS A 132 9.21 -2.67 5.30
N ARG A 133 9.74 -1.44 5.22
CA ARG A 133 9.37 -0.49 4.16
C ARG A 133 9.76 -0.98 2.77
N ILE A 134 10.79 -1.82 2.64
CA ILE A 134 11.16 -2.48 1.36
C ILE A 134 10.03 -3.41 0.88
N LEU A 135 9.22 -3.96 1.80
CA LEU A 135 8.05 -4.77 1.44
C LEU A 135 7.04 -4.00 0.57
N ARG A 136 7.08 -2.66 0.60
CA ARG A 136 6.24 -1.82 -0.26
C ARG A 136 6.60 -1.96 -1.74
N MET A 137 7.87 -2.22 -2.09
CA MET A 137 8.27 -2.49 -3.48
C MET A 137 7.68 -3.80 -4.00
N PHE A 138 7.43 -4.78 -3.14
CA PHE A 138 6.80 -6.04 -3.54
C PHE A 138 5.37 -5.84 -4.08
N ARG A 139 4.76 -4.66 -3.89
CA ARG A 139 3.50 -4.33 -4.58
C ARG A 139 3.62 -4.32 -6.09
N ILE A 140 4.82 -4.10 -6.65
CA ILE A 140 5.05 -4.22 -8.09
C ILE A 140 4.67 -5.61 -8.61
N ILE A 141 4.74 -6.64 -7.76
CA ILE A 141 4.34 -8.01 -8.10
C ILE A 141 2.85 -8.10 -8.44
N ARG A 142 1.98 -7.25 -7.85
CA ARG A 142 0.56 -7.21 -8.23
C ARG A 142 0.37 -6.74 -9.66
N PHE A 143 1.15 -5.74 -10.10
CA PHE A 143 1.16 -5.30 -11.50
C PHE A 143 1.74 -6.38 -12.42
N LEU A 144 2.82 -7.05 -12.01
CA LEU A 144 3.40 -8.16 -12.77
C LEU A 144 2.43 -9.34 -12.92
N LYS A 145 1.60 -9.63 -11.91
CA LYS A 145 0.57 -10.67 -11.99
C LYS A 145 -0.48 -10.35 -13.07
N GLN A 146 -0.93 -9.10 -13.15
CA GLN A 146 -1.86 -8.68 -14.20
C GLN A 146 -1.24 -8.80 -15.60
N LEU A 147 0.02 -8.38 -15.73
CA LEU A 147 0.77 -8.52 -16.99
C LEU A 147 0.98 -9.99 -17.37
N TYR A 148 1.30 -10.85 -16.40
CA TYR A 148 1.47 -12.29 -16.60
C TYR A 148 0.18 -12.93 -17.10
N LEU A 149 -0.97 -12.61 -16.49
CA LEU A 149 -2.27 -13.15 -16.92
C LEU A 149 -2.63 -12.71 -18.34
N LEU A 150 -2.36 -11.45 -18.69
CA LEU A 150 -2.56 -10.93 -20.04
C LEU A 150 -1.67 -11.68 -21.05
N ALA A 151 -0.37 -11.81 -20.75
CA ALA A 151 0.58 -12.51 -21.60
C ALA A 151 0.20 -13.99 -21.78
N TYR A 152 -0.22 -14.66 -20.70
CA TYR A 152 -0.71 -16.03 -20.74
C TYR A 152 -1.92 -16.17 -21.66
N GLY A 153 -2.89 -15.26 -21.57
CA GLY A 153 -4.07 -15.27 -22.45
C GLY A 153 -3.71 -15.10 -23.94
N PHE A 154 -2.70 -14.30 -24.27
CA PHE A 154 -2.22 -14.19 -25.66
C PHE A 154 -1.55 -15.48 -26.14
N VAL A 155 -0.77 -16.14 -25.29
CA VAL A 155 -0.11 -17.40 -25.63
C VAL A 155 -1.13 -18.51 -25.85
N GLU A 156 -2.15 -18.59 -25.00
CA GLU A 156 -3.23 -19.57 -25.13
C GLU A 156 -4.08 -19.33 -26.37
N ALA A 157 -4.32 -18.08 -26.75
CA ALA A 157 -5.05 -17.75 -27.99
C ALA A 157 -4.23 -17.99 -29.27
N ALA A 158 -2.90 -18.10 -29.17
CA ALA A 158 -2.00 -18.32 -30.30
C ALA A 158 -1.67 -19.80 -30.55
N LEU A 159 -1.99 -20.69 -29.61
CA LEU A 159 -1.86 -22.15 -29.70
C LEU A 159 -3.13 -22.81 -30.24
#